data_AF-A0A3B8PW52-F1
#
_entry.id   AF-A0A3B8PW52-F1
#
_cell.length_a   1.000
_cell.length_b   1.000
_cell.length_c   1.000
_cell.angle_alpha   90.00
_cell.angle_beta   90.00
_cell.angle_gamma   90.00
#
_symmetry.space_group_name_H-M   'P 1'
#
loop_
_entity.id
_entity.type
_entity.pdbx_description
1 polymer ?
#
loop_
_entity_poly.entity_id
_entity_poly.type
_entity_poly.pdbx_seq_one_letter_code
_entity_poly.pdbx_strand_id
1 'polypeptide(L)'
;MDSIRYLDPTTQFVLFSITKIIVAFVLMLTFVAYAVLVERKVSAWIQDRVGPNRATPIFAKYIPILGPALVRLGIFQPMADGLKFLLKEDFTPAYVRKVYFWLAPA
;
A
#
# COMPACT_ATOMS: atom_id res chain seq x y z
N MET A 1 12.56 1.10 -28.05
CA MET A 1 12.49 2.46 -27.45
C MET A 1 12.35 3.51 -28.57
N ASP A 2 11.71 3.13 -29.67
CA ASP A 2 11.77 3.88 -30.93
C ASP A 2 10.43 4.56 -31.24
N SER A 3 9.34 4.13 -30.60
CA SER A 3 8.01 4.74 -30.71
C SER A 3 7.89 6.12 -30.05
N ILE A 4 8.81 6.47 -29.13
CA ILE A 4 8.76 7.74 -28.37
C ILE A 4 9.41 8.89 -29.17
N ARG A 5 10.29 8.58 -30.13
CA ARG A 5 11.03 9.56 -30.93
C ARG A 5 10.19 10.26 -32.01
N TYR A 6 9.02 9.71 -32.33
CA TYR A 6 8.11 10.26 -33.35
C TYR A 6 7.02 11.18 -32.76
N LEU A 7 6.99 11.34 -31.43
CA LEU A 7 6.02 12.20 -30.75
C LEU A 7 6.57 13.62 -30.63
N ASP A 8 5.67 14.60 -30.67
CA ASP A 8 6.00 16.01 -30.51
C ASP A 8 6.78 16.24 -29.18
N PRO A 9 7.82 17.10 -29.15
CA PRO A 9 8.64 17.30 -27.95
C PRO A 9 7.84 17.68 -26.69
N THR A 10 6.71 18.37 -26.85
CA THR A 10 5.82 18.71 -25.73
C THR A 10 5.11 17.49 -25.17
N THR A 11 4.68 16.57 -26.04
CA THR A 11 4.01 15.31 -25.66
C THR A 11 4.99 14.40 -24.91
N GLN A 12 6.23 14.31 -25.37
CA GLN A 12 7.27 13.56 -24.69
C GLN A 12 7.53 14.11 -23.27
N PHE A 13 7.64 15.44 -23.12
CA PHE A 13 7.83 16.08 -21.82
C PHE A 13 6.68 15.79 -20.84
N VAL A 14 5.43 15.91 -21.30
CA VAL A 14 4.25 15.64 -20.47
C VAL A 14 4.19 14.16 -20.04
N LEU A 15 4.44 13.22 -20.95
CA LEU A 15 4.45 11.79 -20.66
C LEU A 15 5.49 11.41 -19.61
N PHE A 16 6.73 11.90 -19.75
CA PHE A 16 7.77 11.64 -18.76
C PHE A 16 7.44 12.29 -17.40
N SER A 17 6.83 13.47 -17.40
CA SER A 17 6.45 14.18 -16.17
C SER A 17 5.35 13.43 -15.42
N ILE A 18 4.28 13.02 -16.10
CA ILE A 18 3.19 12.22 -15.52
C ILE A 18 3.75 10.89 -14.99
N THR A 19 4.61 10.22 -15.77
CA THR A 19 5.22 8.96 -15.33
C THR A 19 6.03 9.13 -14.05
N LYS A 20 6.84 10.19 -13.95
CA LYS A 20 7.61 10.48 -12.74
C LYS A 20 6.70 10.76 -11.53
N ILE A 21 5.64 11.53 -11.72
CA ILE A 21 4.66 11.84 -10.66
C ILE A 21 4.02 10.54 -10.14
N ILE A 22 3.54 9.68 -11.04
CA ILE A 22 2.91 8.41 -10.67
C ILE A 22 3.90 7.52 -9.91
N VAL A 23 5.13 7.39 -10.41
CA VAL A 23 6.15 6.55 -9.75
C VAL A 23 6.49 7.09 -8.36
N ALA A 24 6.71 8.40 -8.22
CA ALA A 24 7.00 9.02 -6.93
C ALA A 24 5.84 8.83 -5.94
N PHE A 25 4.60 9.01 -6.40
CA PHE A 25 3.40 8.85 -5.58
C PHE A 25 3.22 7.40 -5.10
N VAL A 26 3.35 6.42 -6.01
CA VAL A 26 3.25 5.00 -5.67
C VAL A 26 4.35 4.58 -4.70
N LEU A 27 5.58 5.03 -4.92
CA LEU A 27 6.69 4.74 -4.01
C LEU A 27 6.45 5.30 -2.61
N MET A 28 5.97 6.55 -2.51
CA MET A 28 5.67 7.19 -1.23
C MET A 28 4.56 6.44 -0.47
N LEU A 29 3.45 6.12 -1.12
CA LEU A 29 2.35 5.35 -0.50
C LEU A 29 2.81 3.97 -0.04
N THR A 30 3.62 3.30 -0.87
CA THR A 30 4.18 1.98 -0.55
C THR A 30 5.10 2.05 0.66
N PHE A 31 5.94 3.09 0.73
CA PHE A 31 6.83 3.32 1.87
C PHE A 31 6.06 3.52 3.18
N VAL A 32 5.02 4.35 3.17
CA VAL A 32 4.15 4.57 4.34
C VAL A 32 3.50 3.27 4.79
N ALA A 33 2.98 2.47 3.85
CA ALA A 33 2.37 1.17 4.15
C ALA A 33 3.35 0.19 4.82
N TYR A 34 4.60 0.15 4.36
CA TYR A 34 5.64 -0.69 4.98
C TYR A 34 6.17 -0.13 6.31
N ALA A 35 6.21 1.18 6.50
CA ALA A 35 6.59 1.78 7.77
C ALA A 35 5.67 1.31 8.92
N VAL A 36 4.36 1.22 8.67
CA VAL A 36 3.38 0.67 9.64
C VAL A 36 3.66 -0.80 9.97
N LEU A 37 4.06 -1.60 8.98
CA LEU A 37 4.43 -3.00 9.21
C LEU A 37 5.67 -3.08 10.11
N VAL A 38 6.69 -2.26 9.82
CA VAL A 38 7.93 -2.20 10.62
C VAL A 38 7.62 -1.80 12.05
N GLU A 39 6.81 -0.77 12.26
CA GLU A 39 6.35 -0.35 13.58
C GLU A 39 5.73 -1.53 14.36
N ARG A 40 4.78 -2.26 13.72
CA ARG A 40 4.15 -3.44 14.34
C ARG A 40 5.14 -4.55 14.67
N LYS A 41 6.20 -4.73 13.87
CA LYS A 41 7.24 -5.73 14.12
C LYS A 41 8.15 -5.32 15.28
N VAL A 42 8.56 -4.06 15.32
CA VAL A 42 9.39 -3.49 16.38
C VAL A 42 8.64 -3.51 17.71
N SER A 43 7.38 -3.07 17.75
CA SER A 43 6.56 -3.14 18.98
C SER A 43 6.36 -4.57 19.47
N ALA A 44 6.22 -5.53 18.56
CA ALA A 44 6.09 -6.95 18.94
C ALA A 44 7.40 -7.50 19.52
N TRP A 45 8.55 -7.10 18.99
CA TRP A 45 9.86 -7.47 19.55
C TRP A 45 10.11 -6.89 20.93
N ILE A 46 9.73 -5.64 21.19
CA ILE A 46 9.81 -5.04 22.53
C ILE A 46 8.95 -5.80 23.54
N GLN A 47 7.80 -6.31 23.09
CA GLN A 47 6.82 -7.02 23.92
C GLN A 47 7.06 -8.54 24.00
N ASP A 48 8.19 -9.03 23.48
CA ASP A 48 8.53 -10.46 23.38
C ASP A 48 7.39 -11.32 22.80
N ARG A 49 6.69 -10.79 21.79
CA ARG A 49 5.64 -11.50 21.06
C ARG A 49 5.92 -11.54 19.57
N VAL A 50 5.36 -12.55 18.91
CA VAL A 50 5.53 -12.71 17.46
C VAL A 50 4.71 -11.65 16.73
N GLY A 51 5.38 -10.80 15.96
CA GLY A 51 4.73 -9.84 15.06
C GLY A 51 4.04 -10.52 13.86
N PRO A 52 3.48 -9.74 12.91
CA PRO A 52 2.67 -10.27 11.81
C PRO A 52 3.37 -11.42 11.06
N ASN A 53 2.72 -12.60 11.02
CA ASN A 53 3.27 -13.85 10.47
C ASN A 53 2.19 -14.73 9.78
N ARG A 54 0.97 -14.20 9.57
CA ARG A 54 -0.18 -14.99 9.08
C ARG A 54 -0.85 -14.45 7.81
N ALA A 55 -0.54 -13.22 7.40
CA ALA A 55 -0.98 -12.71 6.09
C ALA A 55 -0.18 -13.42 4.97
N THR A 56 -0.62 -14.62 4.61
CA THR A 56 -0.05 -15.43 3.54
C THR A 56 -0.94 -15.33 2.30
N PRO A 57 -0.45 -14.78 1.18
CA PRO A 57 -1.13 -14.90 -0.10
C PRO A 57 -1.20 -16.36 -0.54
N ILE A 58 -2.31 -16.74 -1.19
CA ILE A 58 -2.52 -18.08 -1.78
C ILE A 58 -1.33 -18.46 -2.70
N PHE A 59 -0.79 -17.49 -3.45
CA PHE A 59 0.33 -17.69 -4.38
C PHE A 59 1.71 -17.78 -3.72
N ALA A 60 1.91 -17.19 -2.53
CA ALA A 60 3.21 -17.14 -1.87
C ALA A 60 3.67 -18.50 -1.31
N LYS A 61 2.75 -19.47 -1.19
CA LYS A 61 3.03 -20.83 -0.72
C LYS A 61 3.75 -21.70 -1.76
N TYR A 62 3.66 -21.35 -3.04
CA TYR A 62 4.24 -22.13 -4.15
C TYR A 62 5.72 -21.80 -4.43
N ILE A 63 6.31 -20.83 -3.73
CA ILE A 63 7.71 -20.43 -3.91
C ILE A 63 8.56 -21.10 -2.81
N PRO A 64 9.46 -22.04 -3.15
CA PRO A 64 10.05 -22.99 -2.18
C PRO A 64 10.97 -22.35 -1.13
N ILE A 65 11.64 -21.23 -1.43
CA ILE A 65 12.61 -20.59 -0.52
C ILE A 65 12.19 -19.18 -0.10
N LEU A 66 11.74 -18.34 -1.04
CA LEU A 66 11.34 -16.95 -0.75
C LEU A 66 9.95 -16.83 -0.12
N GLY A 67 9.05 -17.78 -0.40
CA GLY A 67 7.67 -17.78 0.14
C GLY A 67 7.61 -17.77 1.66
N PRO A 68 8.25 -18.72 2.37
CA PRO A 68 8.25 -18.76 3.83
C PRO A 68 8.89 -17.55 4.49
N ALA A 69 9.95 -17.00 3.89
CA ALA A 69 10.65 -15.81 4.40
C ALA A 69 9.78 -14.56 4.29
N LEU A 70 9.14 -14.34 3.15
CA LEU A 70 8.21 -13.21 2.92
C LEU A 70 6.96 -13.30 3.81
N VAL A 71 6.49 -14.52 4.10
CA VAL A 71 5.37 -14.77 5.03
C VAL A 71 5.77 -14.47 6.48
N ARG A 72 6.99 -14.85 6.90
CA ARG A 72 7.53 -14.54 8.24
C ARG A 72 7.78 -13.06 8.49
N LEU A 73 8.04 -12.30 7.43
CA LEU A 73 8.19 -10.85 7.47
C LEU A 73 6.84 -10.13 7.39
N GLY A 74 5.75 -10.82 7.02
CA GLY A 74 4.40 -10.25 6.99
C GLY A 74 4.19 -9.19 5.90
N ILE A 75 5.02 -9.19 4.85
CA ILE A 75 5.09 -8.16 3.79
C ILE A 75 3.74 -7.91 3.10
N PHE A 76 2.85 -8.90 3.10
CA PHE A 76 1.52 -8.79 2.50
C PHE A 76 0.45 -8.24 3.44
N GLN A 77 0.79 -7.96 4.71
CA GLN A 77 -0.12 -7.38 5.69
C GLN A 77 -0.70 -6.02 5.25
N PRO A 78 0.08 -5.07 4.69
CA PRO A 78 -0.47 -3.78 4.29
C PRO A 78 -1.46 -3.91 3.12
N MET A 79 -1.26 -4.89 2.23
CA MET A 79 -2.22 -5.19 1.18
C MET A 79 -3.54 -5.75 1.73
N ALA A 80 -3.47 -6.64 2.73
CA ALA A 80 -4.66 -7.18 3.39
C ALA A 80 -5.42 -6.11 4.18
N ASP A 81 -4.69 -5.22 4.87
CA ASP A 81 -5.27 -4.10 5.61
C ASP A 81 -5.93 -3.10 4.62
N GLY A 82 -5.30 -2.83 3.47
CA GLY A 82 -5.88 -2.03 2.39
C GLY A 82 -7.16 -2.63 1.79
N LEU A 83 -7.14 -3.92 1.45
CA LEU A 83 -8.31 -4.62 0.92
C LEU A 83 -9.48 -4.61 1.91
N LYS A 84 -9.19 -4.77 3.20
CA LYS A 84 -10.20 -4.66 4.26
C LYS A 84 -10.84 -3.27 4.31
N PHE A 85 -10.07 -2.19 4.09
CA PHE A 85 -10.63 -0.85 4.06
C PHE A 85 -11.57 -0.63 2.87
N LEU A 86 -11.26 -1.19 1.70
CA LEU A 86 -12.14 -1.08 0.52
C LEU A 86 -13.46 -1.83 0.68
N LEU A 87 -13.45 -2.92 1.46
CA LEU A 87 -14.65 -3.72 1.75
C LEU A 87 -15.41 -3.24 2.99
N LYS A 88 -14.90 -2.21 3.67
CA LYS A 88 -15.52 -1.68 4.88
C LYS A 88 -16.71 -0.81 4.49
N GLU A 89 -17.86 -1.04 5.13
CA GLU A 89 -19.01 -0.15 4.99
C GLU A 89 -18.73 1.22 5.62
N ASP A 90 -19.01 2.29 4.87
CA ASP A 90 -18.91 3.66 5.34
C ASP A 90 -20.12 4.01 6.22
N PHE A 91 -19.97 3.81 7.52
CA PHE A 91 -21.03 4.13 8.48
C PHE A 91 -21.01 5.62 8.84
N THR A 92 -22.09 6.34 8.48
CA THR A 92 -22.31 7.73 8.89
C THR A 92 -23.36 7.79 10.01
N PRO A 93 -22.99 8.21 11.24
CA PRO A 93 -23.93 8.28 12.34
C PRO A 93 -25.02 9.34 12.09
N ALA A 94 -26.28 8.99 12.40
CA ALA A 94 -27.45 9.84 12.13
C ALA A 94 -27.45 11.17 12.90
N TYR A 95 -26.73 11.25 14.02
CA TYR A 95 -26.67 12.44 14.87
C TYR A 95 -25.60 13.47 14.44
N VAL A 96 -24.77 13.16 13.44
CA VAL A 96 -23.65 14.04 13.02
C VAL A 96 -24.03 14.84 11.78
N ARG A 97 -23.58 16.10 11.75
CA ARG A 97 -23.68 16.94 10.56
C ARG A 97 -22.82 16.36 9.42
N LYS A 98 -23.48 15.75 8.44
CA LYS A 98 -22.87 15.04 7.30
C LYS A 98 -21.78 15.85 6.59
N VAL A 99 -21.97 17.16 6.41
CA VAL A 99 -20.99 18.03 5.75
C VAL A 99 -19.63 17.99 6.48
N TYR A 100 -19.60 18.19 7.80
CA TYR A 100 -18.34 18.18 8.56
C TYR A 100 -17.72 16.79 8.65
N PHE A 101 -18.54 15.73 8.66
CA PHE A 101 -18.06 14.36 8.71
C PHE A 101 -17.33 13.93 7.43
N TRP A 102 -17.80 14.39 6.26
CA TRP A 102 -17.17 14.10 4.97
C TRP A 102 -15.98 15.01 4.65
N LEU A 103 -15.94 16.22 5.21
CA LEU A 103 -14.84 17.17 5.01
C LEU A 103 -13.62 16.87 5.90
N ALA A 104 -13.81 16.24 7.05
CA ALA A 104 -12.70 15.90 7.96
C ALA A 104 -11.62 14.96 7.36
N PRO A 105 -11.96 13.96 6.52
CA PRO A 105 -10.97 13.12 5.86
C PRO A 105 -10.49 13.62 4.48
N ALA A 106 -11.13 14.63 3.89
CA ALA A 106 -10.80 15.18 2.57
C ALA A 106 -9.61 16.15 2.63
#